data_AF-A0A6J7P233-F1
#
_entry.id   AF-A0A6J7P233-F1
#
_cell.length_a   1.000
_cell.length_b   1.000
_cell.length_c   1.000
_cell.angle_alpha   90.00
_cell.angle_beta   90.00
_cell.angle_gamma   90.00
#
_symmetry.space_group_name_H-M   'P 1'
#
loop_
_entity.id
_entity.type
_entity.pdbx_description
1 polymer ?
#
loop_
_entity_poly.entity_id
_entity_poly.type
_entity_poly.pdbx_seq_one_letter_code
_entity_poly.pdbx_strand_id
1 'polypeptide(L)'
;MSIVDLGCGHAYLTFAAHQYLAKQGIPVNVIGIDVRETARVRNNQIAQKLGISKSITFLAEEISQTSLKSADVAIALHACDTATDDAITWAINADAKLALIAPCCHHDIQAQMNEIPEPWQIMTRNGIMKERLGDLITDALRMQVMKLLGYRVEAIEFIGGEHTPRNLMIRAVKTGAVADNAEKTRYEAMIALWKVKPALAALLNR
;
A
#
# COMPACT_ATOMS: atom_id res chain seq x y z
N MET A 1 8.71 -15.62 -11.11
CA MET A 1 7.87 -14.52 -10.59
C MET A 1 8.66 -13.75 -9.54
N SER A 2 8.59 -12.42 -9.52
CA SER A 2 9.22 -11.60 -8.48
C SER A 2 8.19 -10.93 -7.58
N ILE A 3 8.45 -10.94 -6.28
CA ILE A 3 7.65 -10.26 -5.26
C ILE A 3 8.54 -9.29 -4.51
N VAL A 4 8.06 -8.06 -4.30
CA VAL A 4 8.72 -7.08 -3.43
C VAL A 4 7.78 -6.71 -2.30
N ASP A 5 8.25 -6.88 -1.07
CA ASP A 5 7.54 -6.54 0.17
C ASP A 5 8.14 -5.24 0.76
N LEU A 6 7.37 -4.16 0.64
CA LEU A 6 7.76 -2.78 0.93
C LEU A 6 7.37 -2.45 2.37
N GLY A 7 8.35 -2.33 3.25
CA GLY A 7 8.12 -2.16 4.69
C GLY A 7 7.96 -3.50 5.42
N CYS A 8 8.75 -4.51 5.07
CA CYS A 8 8.53 -5.90 5.48
C CYS A 8 8.71 -6.17 7.00
N GLY A 9 9.39 -5.29 7.74
CA GLY A 9 9.58 -5.45 9.19
C GLY A 9 10.17 -6.78 9.62
N HIS A 10 9.40 -7.55 10.38
CA HIS A 10 9.79 -8.89 10.83
C HIS A 10 9.69 -9.97 9.75
N ALA A 11 9.19 -9.61 8.56
CA ALA A 11 9.12 -10.44 7.38
C ALA A 11 8.30 -11.73 7.52
N TYR A 12 7.40 -11.82 8.52
CA TYR A 12 6.55 -13.01 8.71
C TYR A 12 5.74 -13.32 7.45
N LEU A 13 5.10 -12.30 6.88
CA LEU A 13 4.37 -12.43 5.63
C LEU A 13 5.31 -12.75 4.47
N THR A 14 6.45 -12.06 4.37
CA THR A 14 7.44 -12.29 3.30
C THR A 14 7.89 -13.74 3.25
N PHE A 15 8.22 -14.33 4.40
CA PHE A 15 8.58 -15.74 4.53
C PHE A 15 7.39 -16.67 4.26
N ALA A 16 6.20 -16.35 4.78
CA ALA A 16 5.01 -17.16 4.57
C ALA A 16 4.60 -17.20 3.09
N ALA A 17 4.61 -16.06 2.40
CA ALA A 17 4.31 -15.95 0.98
C ALA A 17 5.33 -16.73 0.13
N HIS A 18 6.63 -16.56 0.42
CA HIS A 18 7.70 -17.32 -0.23
C HIS A 18 7.48 -18.83 -0.09
N GLN A 19 7.32 -19.32 1.15
CA GLN A 19 7.18 -20.75 1.41
C GLN A 19 5.88 -21.33 0.85
N TYR A 20 4.77 -20.59 0.94
CA TYR A 20 3.51 -21.04 0.37
C TYR A 20 3.62 -21.23 -1.13
N LEU A 21 4.13 -20.23 -1.86
CA LEU A 21 4.27 -20.29 -3.32
C LEU A 21 5.27 -21.37 -3.75
N ALA A 22 6.40 -21.48 -3.07
CA ALA A 22 7.38 -22.54 -3.31
C ALA A 22 6.74 -23.94 -3.13
N LYS A 23 5.92 -24.12 -2.09
CA LYS A 23 5.18 -25.37 -1.84
C LYS A 23 4.12 -25.65 -2.91
N GLN A 24 3.54 -24.62 -3.52
CA GLN A 24 2.66 -24.77 -4.69
C GLN A 24 3.42 -25.06 -5.99
N GLY A 25 4.75 -25.21 -5.93
CA GLY A 25 5.58 -25.45 -7.11
C GLY A 25 5.77 -24.21 -7.99
N ILE A 26 5.50 -23.00 -7.47
CA ILE A 26 5.67 -21.73 -8.18
C ILE A 26 7.05 -21.16 -7.85
N PRO A 27 7.99 -21.09 -8.82
CA PRO A 27 9.28 -20.47 -8.61
C PRO A 27 9.14 -18.96 -8.36
N VAL A 28 9.46 -18.55 -7.14
CA VAL A 28 9.35 -17.16 -6.70
C VAL A 28 10.68 -16.65 -6.16
N ASN A 29 11.01 -15.41 -6.53
CA ASN A 29 12.07 -14.62 -5.90
C ASN A 29 11.41 -13.51 -5.09
N VAL A 30 11.68 -13.47 -3.79
CA VAL A 30 11.06 -12.50 -2.87
C VAL A 30 12.13 -11.55 -2.32
N ILE A 31 11.90 -10.25 -2.41
CA ILE A 31 12.75 -9.24 -1.81
C ILE A 31 11.95 -8.47 -0.77
N GLY A 32 12.41 -8.46 0.47
CA GLY A 32 11.85 -7.60 1.52
C GLY A 32 12.70 -6.36 1.74
N ILE A 33 12.05 -5.20 1.84
CA ILE A 33 12.70 -3.91 2.12
C ILE A 33 12.20 -3.39 3.48
N ASP A 34 13.11 -2.96 4.34
CA ASP A 34 12.82 -2.20 5.57
C ASP A 34 13.97 -1.24 5.84
N VAL A 35 13.70 -0.03 6.34
CA VAL A 35 14.75 0.96 6.62
C VAL A 35 15.74 0.52 7.71
N ARG A 36 15.35 -0.43 8.57
CA ARG A 36 16.17 -0.86 9.70
C ARG A 36 17.17 -1.92 9.29
N GLU A 37 18.44 -1.57 9.39
CA GLU A 37 19.56 -2.49 9.20
C GLU A 37 19.48 -3.74 10.09
N THR A 38 18.97 -3.60 11.31
CA THR A 38 18.76 -4.73 12.23
C THR A 38 17.74 -5.74 11.70
N ALA A 39 16.68 -5.29 11.03
CA ALA A 39 15.70 -6.16 10.38
C ALA A 39 16.35 -6.89 9.19
N ARG A 40 17.10 -6.17 8.35
CA ARG A 40 17.85 -6.75 7.22
C ARG A 40 18.78 -7.87 7.67
N VAL A 41 19.64 -7.62 8.66
CA VAL A 41 20.60 -8.60 9.17
C VAL A 41 19.88 -9.83 9.72
N ARG A 42 18.89 -9.63 10.59
CA ARG A 42 18.13 -10.73 11.19
C ARG A 42 17.42 -11.59 10.14
N ASN A 43 16.70 -10.96 9.20
CA ASN A 43 15.88 -11.68 8.24
C ASN A 43 16.77 -12.44 7.23
N ASN A 44 17.90 -11.87 6.79
CA ASN A 44 18.86 -12.61 5.97
C ASN A 44 19.51 -13.79 6.71
N GLN A 45 19.80 -13.67 8.01
CA GLN A 45 20.27 -14.80 8.82
C GLN A 45 19.23 -15.91 8.92
N ILE A 46 17.94 -15.56 9.07
CA ILE A 46 16.84 -16.54 9.07
C ILE A 46 16.78 -17.25 7.71
N ALA A 47 16.84 -16.51 6.60
CA ALA A 47 16.84 -17.09 5.26
C ALA A 47 18.01 -18.07 5.02
N GLN A 48 19.21 -17.74 5.55
CA GLN A 48 20.37 -18.64 5.50
C GLN A 48 20.14 -19.91 6.33
N LYS A 49 19.66 -19.79 7.57
CA LYS A 49 19.37 -20.93 8.45
C LYS A 49 18.32 -21.88 7.86
N LEU A 50 17.35 -21.34 7.14
CA LEU A 50 16.31 -22.10 6.44
C LEU A 50 16.77 -22.65 5.07
N GLY A 51 17.97 -22.31 4.61
CA GLY A 51 18.49 -22.78 3.32
C GLY A 51 17.81 -22.18 2.08
N ILE A 52 17.09 -21.06 2.23
CA ILE A 52 16.29 -20.43 1.16
C ILE A 52 16.90 -19.13 0.61
N SER A 53 18.10 -18.77 1.05
CA SER A 53 18.78 -17.51 0.66
C SER A 53 19.02 -17.31 -0.84
N LYS A 54 18.81 -18.34 -1.67
CA LYS A 54 18.87 -18.25 -3.14
C LYS A 54 17.63 -17.59 -3.76
N SER A 55 16.50 -17.58 -3.06
CA SER A 55 15.20 -17.13 -3.59
C SER A 55 14.47 -16.15 -2.67
N ILE A 56 15.07 -15.80 -1.53
CA ILE A 56 14.61 -14.69 -0.69
C ILE A 56 15.80 -13.87 -0.21
N THR A 57 15.67 -12.54 -0.23
CA THR A 57 16.71 -11.61 0.22
C THR A 57 16.10 -10.38 0.86
N PHE A 58 16.79 -9.77 1.81
CA PHE A 58 16.33 -8.56 2.49
C PHE A 58 17.32 -7.42 2.31
N LEU A 59 16.80 -6.22 2.07
CA LEU A 59 17.56 -4.98 1.87
C LEU A 59 17.19 -3.95 2.95
N ALA A 60 18.19 -3.16 3.36
CA ALA A 60 17.99 -2.01 4.24
C ALA A 60 17.90 -0.76 3.39
N GLU A 61 16.72 -0.45 2.89
CA GLU A 61 16.47 0.67 1.99
C GLU A 61 15.18 1.37 2.40
N GLU A 62 15.09 2.67 2.09
CA GLU A 62 13.82 3.40 2.13
C GLU A 62 13.00 3.08 0.88
N ILE A 63 11.67 2.96 1.03
CA ILE A 63 10.77 2.64 -0.10
C ILE A 63 10.92 3.67 -1.22
N SER A 64 10.95 4.95 -0.87
CA SER A 64 11.09 6.07 -1.81
C SER A 64 12.43 6.10 -2.55
N GLN A 65 13.47 5.45 -2.00
CA GLN A 65 14.84 5.48 -2.50
C GLN A 65 15.37 4.11 -2.95
N THR A 66 14.50 3.10 -3.00
CA THR A 66 14.94 1.73 -3.29
C THR A 66 15.60 1.61 -4.67
N SER A 67 16.63 0.76 -4.73
CA SER A 67 17.34 0.44 -5.96
C SER A 67 16.50 -0.43 -6.92
N LEU A 68 15.46 -1.09 -6.41
CA LEU A 68 14.59 -1.98 -7.18
C LEU A 68 13.75 -1.22 -8.21
N LYS A 69 13.66 -1.76 -9.43
CA LYS A 69 12.99 -1.11 -10.58
C LYS A 69 11.78 -1.85 -11.14
N SER A 70 11.55 -3.10 -10.71
CA SER A 70 10.42 -3.89 -11.22
C SER A 70 10.02 -5.00 -10.25
N ALA A 71 8.74 -5.39 -10.29
CA ALA A 71 8.22 -6.61 -9.66
C ALA A 71 6.98 -7.12 -10.39
N ASP A 72 6.69 -8.42 -10.32
CA ASP A 72 5.38 -8.93 -10.72
C ASP A 72 4.31 -8.58 -9.66
N VAL A 73 4.67 -8.70 -8.39
CA VAL A 73 3.80 -8.43 -7.24
C VAL A 73 4.47 -7.46 -6.27
N ALA A 74 3.78 -6.39 -5.92
CA ALA A 74 4.14 -5.50 -4.82
C ALA A 74 3.26 -5.81 -3.61
N ILE A 75 3.88 -5.90 -2.43
CA ILE A 75 3.19 -6.08 -1.15
C ILE A 75 3.60 -4.92 -0.25
N ALA A 76 2.65 -4.35 0.48
CA ALA A 76 2.93 -3.35 1.50
C ALA A 76 1.93 -3.51 2.66
N LEU A 77 2.30 -4.32 3.64
CA LEU A 77 1.49 -4.51 4.85
C LEU A 77 2.14 -3.72 5.99
N HIS A 78 1.42 -2.70 6.49
CA HIS A 78 1.89 -1.78 7.53
C HIS A 78 3.03 -0.82 7.13
N ALA A 79 3.09 -0.40 5.87
CA ALA A 79 3.82 0.82 5.51
C ALA A 79 3.05 2.03 6.08
N CYS A 80 3.39 2.48 7.29
CA CYS A 80 2.59 3.46 8.02
C CYS A 80 2.46 4.81 7.30
N ASP A 81 1.25 5.38 7.35
CA ASP A 81 0.94 6.74 6.91
C ASP A 81 1.39 6.97 5.45
N THR A 82 2.28 7.93 5.18
CA THR A 82 2.75 8.24 3.82
C THR A 82 3.70 7.20 3.23
N ALA A 83 4.24 6.28 4.04
CA ALA A 83 5.02 5.16 3.50
C ALA A 83 4.14 4.23 2.63
N THR A 84 2.82 4.19 2.88
CA THR A 84 1.87 3.53 1.95
C THR A 84 1.85 4.25 0.60
N ASP A 85 1.91 5.58 0.58
CA ASP A 85 1.91 6.37 -0.66
C ASP A 85 3.21 6.19 -1.44
N ASP A 86 4.36 6.09 -0.75
CA ASP A 86 5.64 5.69 -1.37
C ASP A 86 5.55 4.28 -1.96
N ALA A 87 4.94 3.34 -1.25
CA ALA A 87 4.78 1.96 -1.72
C ALA A 87 3.87 1.87 -2.97
N ILE A 88 2.77 2.63 -2.98
CA ILE A 88 1.89 2.73 -4.16
C ILE A 88 2.64 3.37 -5.33
N THR A 89 3.35 4.48 -5.09
CA THR A 89 4.14 5.18 -6.10
C THR A 89 5.18 4.24 -6.70
N TRP A 90 5.91 3.51 -5.86
CA TRP A 90 6.87 2.52 -6.31
C TRP A 90 6.20 1.41 -7.11
N ALA A 91 5.09 0.85 -6.64
CA ALA A 91 4.38 -0.23 -7.34
C ALA A 91 3.92 0.18 -8.75
N ILE A 92 3.43 1.42 -8.89
CA ILE A 92 3.05 2.00 -10.19
C ILE A 92 4.28 2.16 -11.08
N ASN A 93 5.34 2.81 -10.58
CA ASN A 93 6.56 3.08 -11.34
C ASN A 93 7.33 1.80 -11.71
N ALA A 94 7.24 0.76 -10.87
CA ALA A 94 7.83 -0.56 -11.07
C ALA A 94 6.99 -1.46 -11.99
N ASP A 95 5.89 -0.94 -12.54
CA ASP A 95 4.97 -1.64 -13.43
C ASP A 95 4.37 -2.92 -12.82
N ALA A 96 4.17 -2.93 -11.49
CA ALA A 96 3.71 -4.11 -10.78
C ALA A 96 2.33 -4.56 -11.28
N LYS A 97 2.21 -5.85 -11.64
CA LYS A 97 0.97 -6.42 -12.18
C LYS A 97 -0.10 -6.57 -11.10
N LEU A 98 0.32 -6.82 -9.86
CA LEU A 98 -0.52 -6.92 -8.69
C LEU A 98 0.11 -6.12 -7.55
N ALA A 99 -0.68 -5.31 -6.86
CA ALA A 99 -0.33 -4.70 -5.59
C ALA A 99 -1.33 -5.13 -4.51
N LEU A 100 -0.81 -5.59 -3.37
CA LEU A 100 -1.57 -5.94 -2.18
C LEU A 100 -1.12 -5.07 -1.02
N ILE A 101 -1.98 -4.15 -0.59
CA ILE A 101 -1.61 -3.08 0.32
C ILE A 101 -2.59 -3.11 1.48
N ALA A 102 -2.10 -3.21 2.71
CA ALA A 102 -2.92 -3.06 3.92
C ALA A 102 -2.49 -1.78 4.66
N PRO A 103 -3.19 -0.66 4.42
CA PRO A 103 -2.95 0.58 5.13
C PRO A 103 -3.23 0.43 6.63
N CYS A 104 -2.40 1.01 7.48
CA CYS A 104 -2.57 0.91 8.94
C CYS A 104 -2.66 2.24 9.68
N CYS A 105 -2.14 3.33 9.10
CA CYS A 105 -2.22 4.70 9.62
C CYS A 105 -2.53 5.66 8.46
N HIS A 106 -3.21 6.77 8.76
CA HIS A 106 -3.81 7.66 7.76
C HIS A 106 -3.81 9.13 8.21
N HIS A 107 -2.66 9.67 8.62
CA HIS A 107 -2.62 11.02 9.18
C HIS A 107 -2.63 12.12 8.10
N ASP A 108 -2.14 11.84 6.88
CA ASP A 108 -2.02 12.84 5.80
C ASP A 108 -3.34 13.61 5.57
N ILE A 109 -4.39 12.91 5.13
CA ILE A 109 -5.67 13.57 4.85
C ILE A 109 -6.36 14.02 6.15
N GLN A 110 -6.26 13.25 7.23
CA GLN A 110 -6.86 13.63 8.51
C GLN A 110 -6.37 14.99 9.02
N ALA A 111 -5.07 15.27 8.90
CA ALA A 111 -4.46 16.55 9.28
C ALA A 111 -4.94 17.72 8.40
N GLN A 112 -5.39 17.43 7.18
CA GLN A 112 -5.90 18.42 6.23
C GLN A 112 -7.41 18.69 6.39
N MET A 113 -8.17 17.80 7.06
CA MET A 113 -9.61 17.93 7.34
C MET A 113 -9.92 18.99 8.42
N ASN A 114 -9.50 20.23 8.16
CA ASN A 114 -9.72 21.40 9.02
C ASN A 114 -11.08 22.05 8.74
N GLU A 115 -11.50 22.07 7.49
CA GLU A 115 -12.81 22.54 7.06
C GLU A 115 -13.66 21.36 6.61
N ILE A 116 -14.73 21.07 7.34
CA ILE A 116 -15.62 19.95 7.04
C ILE A 116 -16.76 20.44 6.13
N PRO A 117 -16.94 19.85 4.93
CA PRO A 117 -18.04 20.19 4.06
C PRO A 117 -19.39 19.83 4.69
N GLU A 118 -20.41 20.67 4.54
CA GLU A 118 -21.78 20.29 4.91
C GLU A 118 -22.30 19.17 3.97
N PRO A 119 -23.11 18.21 4.46
CA PRO A 119 -23.64 18.08 5.81
C PRO A 119 -22.78 17.17 6.73
N TRP A 120 -21.49 16.95 6.40
CA TRP A 120 -20.66 15.92 7.03
C TRP A 120 -20.34 16.20 8.51
N GLN A 121 -20.61 17.42 9.00
CA GLN A 121 -20.53 17.75 10.42
C GLN A 121 -21.32 16.77 11.32
N ILE A 122 -22.41 16.19 10.82
CA ILE A 122 -23.20 15.20 11.57
C ILE A 122 -22.33 14.01 12.01
N MET A 123 -21.36 13.60 11.19
CA MET A 123 -20.42 12.53 11.52
C MET A 123 -19.15 13.04 12.19
N THR A 124 -18.57 14.14 11.70
CA THR A 124 -17.23 14.58 12.12
C THR A 124 -17.18 15.31 13.47
N ARG A 125 -18.33 15.63 14.08
CA ARG A 125 -18.40 16.17 15.45
C ARG A 125 -17.85 15.19 16.49
N ASN A 126 -17.93 13.88 16.24
CA ASN A 126 -17.34 12.86 17.09
C ASN A 126 -15.92 12.53 16.60
N GLY A 127 -14.90 12.73 17.44
CA GLY A 127 -13.49 12.55 17.04
C GLY A 127 -13.18 11.18 16.42
N ILE A 128 -13.66 10.09 17.04
CA ILE A 128 -13.47 8.73 16.52
C ILE A 128 -14.13 8.51 15.14
N MET A 129 -15.29 9.13 14.89
CA MET A 129 -15.97 9.03 13.60
C MET A 129 -15.25 9.89 12.54
N LYS A 130 -14.75 11.07 12.93
CA LYS A 130 -13.92 11.91 12.06
C LYS A 130 -12.66 11.18 11.62
N GLU A 131 -11.96 10.54 12.56
CA GLU A 131 -10.76 9.75 12.29
C GLU A 131 -11.04 8.62 11.30
N ARG A 132 -12.05 7.79 11.59
CA ARG A 132 -12.45 6.69 10.69
C ARG A 132 -12.89 7.16 9.31
N LEU A 133 -13.59 8.29 9.23
CA LEU A 133 -13.95 8.89 7.95
C LEU A 133 -12.69 9.34 7.19
N GLY A 134 -11.74 9.97 7.88
CA GLY A 134 -10.44 10.35 7.30
C GLY A 134 -9.64 9.16 6.78
N ASP A 135 -9.64 8.03 7.51
CA ASP A 135 -9.05 6.77 7.04
C ASP A 135 -9.65 6.34 5.70
N LEU A 136 -10.98 6.28 5.64
CA LEU A 136 -11.72 5.85 4.46
C LEU A 136 -11.52 6.81 3.28
N ILE A 137 -11.49 8.12 3.53
CA ILE A 137 -11.21 9.12 2.49
C ILE A 137 -9.79 8.94 1.96
N THR A 138 -8.81 8.72 2.83
CA THR A 138 -7.42 8.50 2.44
C THR A 138 -7.30 7.29 1.52
N ASP A 139 -7.86 6.15 1.92
CA ASP A 139 -7.79 4.92 1.13
C ASP A 139 -8.60 5.03 -0.16
N ALA A 140 -9.75 5.70 -0.15
CA ALA A 140 -10.52 5.98 -1.36
C ALA A 140 -9.73 6.83 -2.36
N LEU A 141 -9.02 7.86 -1.90
CA LEU A 141 -8.19 8.70 -2.75
C LEU A 141 -6.99 7.92 -3.31
N ARG A 142 -6.34 7.09 -2.49
CA ARG A 142 -5.27 6.17 -2.94
C ARG A 142 -5.75 5.23 -4.04
N MET A 143 -6.89 4.56 -3.81
CA MET A 143 -7.51 3.67 -4.78
C MET A 143 -7.90 4.40 -6.07
N GLN A 144 -8.45 5.62 -5.94
CA GLN A 144 -8.84 6.41 -7.09
C GLN A 144 -7.64 6.84 -7.93
N VAL A 145 -6.53 7.24 -7.32
CA VAL A 145 -5.28 7.56 -8.04
C VAL A 145 -4.76 6.34 -8.80
N MET A 146 -4.71 5.17 -8.16
CA MET A 146 -4.30 3.93 -8.84
C MET A 146 -5.23 3.60 -10.02
N LYS A 147 -6.54 3.80 -9.86
CA LYS A 147 -7.53 3.61 -10.93
C LYS A 147 -7.30 4.54 -12.11
N LEU A 148 -7.04 5.81 -11.85
CA LEU A 148 -6.67 6.81 -12.86
C LEU A 148 -5.37 6.48 -13.60
N LEU A 149 -4.56 5.56 -13.06
CA LEU A 149 -3.29 5.09 -13.62
C LEU A 149 -3.38 3.66 -14.19
N GLY A 150 -4.60 3.18 -14.46
CA GLY A 150 -4.84 1.95 -15.23
C GLY A 150 -4.84 0.67 -14.41
N TYR A 151 -4.99 0.79 -13.09
CA TYR A 151 -5.27 -0.34 -12.22
C TYR A 151 -6.78 -0.53 -12.06
N ARG A 152 -7.21 -1.79 -12.04
CA ARG A 152 -8.49 -2.17 -11.43
C ARG A 152 -8.24 -2.35 -9.94
N VAL A 153 -8.94 -1.58 -9.11
CA VAL A 153 -8.68 -1.49 -7.68
C VAL A 153 -9.93 -1.83 -6.88
N GLU A 154 -9.76 -2.65 -5.85
CA GLU A 154 -10.82 -3.11 -4.95
C GLU A 154 -10.34 -3.02 -3.50
N ALA A 155 -11.24 -2.63 -2.59
CA ALA A 155 -11.04 -2.81 -1.16
C ALA A 155 -11.68 -4.14 -0.75
N ILE A 156 -10.91 -5.03 -0.14
CA ILE A 156 -11.37 -6.34 0.32
C ILE A 156 -11.10 -6.50 1.82
N GLU A 157 -11.93 -7.29 2.47
CA GLU A 157 -11.64 -7.80 3.81
C GLU A 157 -10.64 -8.96 3.69
N PHE A 158 -9.45 -8.82 4.30
CA PHE A 158 -8.41 -9.86 4.23
C PHE A 158 -8.31 -10.71 5.50
N ILE A 159 -8.88 -10.23 6.60
CA ILE A 159 -8.97 -10.92 7.89
C ILE A 159 -10.30 -10.56 8.54
N GLY A 160 -10.91 -11.50 9.27
CA GLY A 160 -12.18 -11.21 9.95
C GLY A 160 -12.07 -10.01 10.88
N GLY A 161 -13.04 -9.10 10.83
CA GLY A 161 -13.09 -7.90 11.68
C GLY A 161 -13.07 -8.18 13.18
N GLU A 162 -13.39 -9.41 13.61
CA GLU A 162 -13.25 -9.90 14.98
C GLU A 162 -11.79 -9.94 15.46
N HIS A 163 -10.82 -10.04 14.55
CA HIS A 163 -9.40 -10.06 14.87
C HIS A 163 -8.80 -8.66 14.92
N THR A 164 -9.22 -7.77 14.02
CA THR A 164 -8.76 -6.38 13.98
C THR A 164 -9.74 -5.51 13.20
N PRO A 165 -10.00 -4.27 13.65
CA PRO A 165 -10.74 -3.30 12.85
C PRO A 165 -9.94 -2.78 11.65
N ARG A 166 -8.62 -3.03 11.59
CA ARG A 166 -7.74 -2.71 10.44
C ARG A 166 -7.66 -3.93 9.52
N ASN A 167 -8.80 -4.30 8.94
CA ASN A 167 -8.97 -5.50 8.12
C ASN A 167 -9.15 -5.23 6.61
N LEU A 168 -8.97 -3.98 6.19
CA LEU A 168 -9.06 -3.57 4.79
C LEU A 168 -7.73 -3.81 4.07
N MET A 169 -7.79 -4.45 2.91
CA MET A 169 -6.70 -4.54 1.94
C MET A 169 -7.12 -3.92 0.62
N ILE A 170 -6.29 -3.01 0.11
CA ILE A 170 -6.35 -2.52 -1.26
C ILE A 170 -5.69 -3.58 -2.15
N ARG A 171 -6.49 -4.18 -3.04
CA ARG A 171 -6.03 -5.07 -4.10
C ARG A 171 -6.09 -4.32 -5.42
N ALA A 172 -4.95 -4.08 -6.05
CA ALA A 172 -4.87 -3.41 -7.33
C ALA A 172 -4.23 -4.32 -8.38
N VAL A 173 -4.94 -4.56 -9.49
CA VAL A 173 -4.47 -5.35 -10.62
C VAL A 173 -4.25 -4.42 -11.81
N LYS A 174 -3.06 -4.45 -12.39
CA LYS A 174 -2.75 -3.64 -13.57
C LYS A 174 -3.51 -4.20 -14.77
N THR A 175 -4.32 -3.35 -15.40
CA THR A 175 -5.12 -3.73 -16.58
C THR A 175 -4.74 -2.93 -17.81
N GLY A 176 -4.12 -1.76 -17.64
CA GLY A 176 -3.88 -0.82 -18.73
C GLY A 176 -5.16 -0.10 -19.20
N ALA A 177 -6.28 -0.28 -18.50
CA ALA A 177 -7.52 0.42 -18.80
C ALA A 177 -7.31 1.94 -18.69
N VAL A 178 -7.79 2.68 -19.68
CA VAL A 178 -7.80 4.15 -19.59
C VAL A 178 -9.01 4.54 -18.75
N ALA A 179 -8.77 5.23 -17.64
CA ALA A 179 -9.85 5.74 -16.82
C ALA A 179 -10.67 6.77 -17.61
N ASP A 180 -11.99 6.67 -17.52
CA ASP A 180 -12.87 7.65 -18.17
C ASP A 180 -12.75 9.03 -17.49
N ASN A 181 -13.19 10.08 -18.20
CA ASN A 181 -13.16 11.44 -17.67
C ASN A 181 -14.02 11.60 -16.41
N ALA A 182 -15.05 10.77 -16.22
CA ALA A 182 -15.91 10.86 -15.04
C ALA A 182 -15.19 10.41 -13.76
N GLU A 183 -14.27 9.44 -13.84
CA GLU A 183 -13.38 9.08 -12.73
C GLU A 183 -12.47 10.23 -12.32
N LYS A 184 -11.94 10.97 -13.31
CA LYS A 184 -11.10 12.14 -13.06
C LYS A 184 -11.92 13.26 -12.40
N THR A 185 -13.10 13.56 -12.94
CA THR A 185 -14.00 14.57 -12.35
C THR A 185 -14.43 14.19 -10.93
N ARG A 186 -14.70 12.91 -10.64
CA ARG A 186 -15.01 12.45 -9.27
C ARG A 186 -13.85 12.69 -8.31
N TYR A 187 -12.62 12.36 -8.74
CA TYR A 187 -11.42 12.62 -7.96
C TYR A 187 -11.24 14.11 -7.65
N GLU A 188 -11.30 14.96 -8.68
CA GLU A 188 -11.17 16.41 -8.58
C GLU A 188 -12.26 17.03 -7.68
N ALA A 189 -13.50 16.55 -7.81
CA ALA A 189 -14.59 16.98 -6.95
C ALA A 189 -14.37 16.58 -5.48
N MET A 190 -13.83 15.38 -5.22
CA MET A 190 -13.57 14.92 -3.86
C MET A 190 -12.47 15.73 -3.18
N ILE A 191 -11.35 16.00 -3.87
CA ILE A 191 -10.27 16.84 -3.31
C ILE A 191 -10.72 18.29 -3.12
N ALA A 192 -11.56 18.83 -4.01
CA ALA A 192 -12.10 20.18 -3.89
C ALA A 192 -13.11 20.31 -2.73
N LEU A 193 -14.00 19.33 -2.60
CA LEU A 193 -15.01 19.30 -1.53
C LEU A 193 -14.37 19.23 -0.14
N TRP A 194 -13.36 18.36 0.01
CA TRP A 194 -12.65 18.16 1.27
C TRP A 194 -11.46 19.11 1.48
N LYS A 195 -11.12 19.91 0.47
CA LYS A 195 -9.97 20.85 0.45
C LYS A 195 -8.64 20.18 0.82
N VAL A 196 -8.45 18.95 0.36
CA VAL A 196 -7.28 18.12 0.67
C VAL A 196 -6.37 17.96 -0.54
N LYS A 197 -5.08 17.70 -0.28
CA LYS A 197 -4.02 17.44 -1.25
C LYS A 197 -3.34 16.13 -0.88
N PRO A 198 -3.73 15.00 -1.50
CA PRO A 198 -3.17 13.69 -1.17
C PRO A 198 -1.68 13.63 -1.46
N ALA A 199 -0.87 13.16 -0.50
CA ALA A 199 0.57 12.98 -0.69
C ALA A 199 0.90 12.13 -1.92
N LEU A 200 0.14 11.05 -2.16
CA LEU A 200 0.30 10.18 -3.32
C LEU A 200 0.22 10.92 -4.66
N ALA A 201 -0.70 11.89 -4.79
CA ALA A 201 -0.86 12.63 -6.03
C ALA A 201 0.37 13.52 -6.30
N ALA A 202 0.88 14.17 -5.25
CA ALA A 202 2.10 14.97 -5.32
C ALA A 202 3.33 14.13 -5.73
N LEU A 203 3.47 12.91 -5.20
CA LEU A 203 4.55 11.98 -5.57
C LEU A 203 4.52 11.58 -7.04
N LEU A 204 3.33 11.56 -7.66
CA LEU A 204 3.12 11.16 -9.05
C LEU A 204 3.01 12.36 -10.02
N ASN A 205 3.38 13.57 -9.56
CA ASN A 205 3.28 14.83 -10.29
C ASN A 205 1.86 15.14 -10.80
N ARG A 206 0.85 14.98 -9.95
CA ARG A 206 -0.56 15.27 -10.26
C ARG A 206 -1.22 16.15 -9.21
#